data_AF-A0A8T5URM2-F1
#
_entry.id   AF-A0A8T5URM2-F1
#
_cell.length_a   1.000
_cell.length_b   1.000
_cell.length_c   1.000
_cell.angle_alpha   90.00
_cell.angle_beta   90.00
_cell.angle_gamma   90.00
#
_symmetry.space_group_name_H-M   'P 1'
#
loop_
_entity.id
_entity.type
_entity.pdbx_description
1 polymer ?
#
loop_
_entity_poly.entity_id
_entity_poly.type
_entity_poly.pdbx_seq_one_letter_code
_entity_poly.pdbx_strand_id
1 'polypeptide(L)'
;MSEDNQIWKRAEYERDKAFVLFTIYRDLGPTRSLEKVRVKYREDEGEKLSLKQIETYSSKYSWVKRASAYDDFLDEKRMEENWKAIEEMNKRQAEDAITVQTKALQDLKEVDYSSEEFKASPEGRRTAAARTWEIGVRNERLARGAAT
;
A
#
# COMPACT_ATOMS: atom_id res chain seq x y z
N MET A 1 14.09 -7.71 15.13
CA MET A 1 14.14 -8.66 14.00
C MET A 1 15.61 -8.90 13.69
N SER A 2 16.10 -10.10 13.93
CA SER A 2 17.51 -10.46 13.73
C SER A 2 17.89 -10.33 12.24
N GLU A 3 19.13 -9.94 11.96
CA GLU A 3 19.73 -9.85 10.61
C GLU A 3 19.79 -11.20 9.87
N ASP A 4 19.33 -12.29 10.49
CA ASP A 4 19.44 -13.68 10.03
C ASP A 4 18.56 -14.07 8.83
N ASN A 5 17.56 -13.29 8.42
CA ASN A 5 16.47 -13.85 7.61
C ASN A 5 16.33 -13.35 6.16
N GLN A 6 17.35 -12.71 5.57
CA GLN A 6 17.33 -12.35 4.15
C GLN A 6 17.84 -13.47 3.25
N ILE A 7 17.35 -14.70 3.46
CA ILE A 7 17.79 -15.89 2.73
C ILE A 7 17.58 -15.78 1.21
N TRP A 8 16.71 -14.87 0.77
CA TRP A 8 16.51 -14.52 -0.63
C TRP A 8 17.64 -13.70 -1.28
N LYS A 9 18.66 -13.27 -0.51
CA LYS A 9 19.90 -12.70 -1.07
C LYS A 9 20.78 -13.79 -1.66
N ARG A 10 21.84 -13.37 -2.37
CA ARG A 10 22.82 -14.30 -2.97
C ARG A 10 23.44 -15.20 -1.89
N ALA A 11 23.45 -16.51 -2.14
CA ALA A 11 24.03 -17.45 -1.19
C ALA A 11 25.57 -17.45 -1.26
N GLU A 12 26.21 -17.81 -0.15
CA GLU A 12 27.66 -17.98 -0.10
C GLU A 12 28.07 -19.08 -1.11
N TYR A 13 29.07 -18.79 -1.95
CA TYR A 13 29.52 -19.66 -3.05
C TYR A 13 28.46 -19.92 -4.15
N GLU A 14 27.43 -19.08 -4.25
CA GLU A 14 26.52 -19.07 -5.40
C GLU A 14 27.22 -18.52 -6.64
N ARG A 15 27.26 -19.32 -7.71
CA ARG A 15 27.81 -18.88 -9.00
C ARG A 15 26.99 -17.73 -9.56
N ASP A 16 27.62 -16.77 -10.24
CA ASP A 16 26.92 -15.60 -10.81
C ASP A 16 25.74 -16.04 -11.71
N LYS A 17 25.99 -16.99 -12.61
CA LYS A 17 24.95 -17.54 -13.49
C LYS A 17 23.80 -18.19 -12.71
N ALA A 18 24.09 -18.87 -11.59
CA ALA A 18 23.04 -19.45 -10.75
C ALA A 18 22.21 -18.36 -10.06
N PHE A 19 22.87 -17.29 -9.59
CA PHE A 19 22.18 -16.17 -8.96
C PHE A 19 21.29 -15.39 -9.96
N VAL A 20 21.76 -15.16 -11.19
CA VAL A 20 20.95 -14.52 -12.24
C VAL A 20 19.70 -15.34 -12.59
N LEU A 21 19.84 -16.66 -12.70
CA LEU A 21 18.68 -17.53 -12.94
C LEU A 21 17.73 -17.55 -11.73
N PHE A 22 18.28 -17.48 -10.51
CA PHE A 22 17.48 -17.36 -9.30
C PHE A 22 16.69 -16.05 -9.25
N THR A 23 17.27 -14.90 -9.62
CA THR A 23 16.54 -13.62 -9.65
C THR A 23 15.39 -13.69 -10.63
N ILE A 24 15.58 -14.29 -11.80
CA ILE A 24 14.48 -14.58 -12.73
C ILE A 24 13.41 -15.45 -12.06
N TYR A 25 13.79 -16.57 -11.43
CA TYR A 25 12.85 -17.47 -10.78
C TYR A 25 12.01 -16.79 -9.69
N ARG A 26 12.67 -15.97 -8.86
CA ARG A 26 12.07 -15.17 -7.80
C ARG A 26 11.08 -14.15 -8.37
N ASP A 27 11.51 -13.40 -9.38
CA ASP A 27 10.75 -12.27 -9.95
C ASP A 27 9.55 -12.71 -10.81
N LEU A 28 9.49 -13.99 -11.22
CA LEU A 28 8.31 -14.58 -11.86
C LEU A 28 7.09 -14.74 -10.92
N GLY A 29 7.28 -14.53 -9.61
CA GLY A 29 6.17 -14.51 -8.66
C GLY A 29 5.39 -15.84 -8.60
N PRO A 30 4.10 -15.83 -8.25
CA PRO A 30 3.27 -17.04 -8.10
C PRO A 30 3.22 -17.95 -9.32
N THR A 31 3.55 -17.43 -10.51
CA THR A 31 3.52 -18.19 -11.75
C THR A 31 4.86 -18.84 -12.12
N ARG A 32 5.85 -18.75 -11.21
CA ARG A 32 7.22 -19.27 -11.41
C ARG A 32 7.26 -20.74 -11.79
N SER A 33 8.16 -21.06 -12.71
CA SER A 33 8.53 -22.43 -13.03
C SER A 33 9.94 -22.43 -13.63
N LEU A 34 10.66 -23.55 -13.49
CA LEU A 34 12.01 -23.66 -14.05
C LEU A 34 12.00 -23.56 -15.58
N GLU A 35 10.90 -23.97 -16.22
CA GLU A 35 10.70 -23.81 -17.66
C GLU A 35 10.59 -22.32 -18.05
N LYS A 36 9.85 -21.53 -17.29
CA LYS A 36 9.76 -20.07 -17.54
C LYS A 36 11.09 -19.37 -17.32
N VAL A 37 11.88 -19.81 -16.33
CA VAL A 37 13.26 -19.32 -16.15
C VAL A 37 14.09 -19.59 -17.41
N ARG A 38 14.00 -20.81 -17.96
CA ARG A 38 14.73 -21.21 -19.16
C ARG A 38 14.36 -20.35 -20.38
N VAL A 39 13.06 -20.11 -20.58
CA VAL A 39 12.55 -19.28 -21.67
C VAL A 39 13.03 -17.84 -21.51
N LYS A 40 12.79 -17.24 -20.34
CA LYS A 40 13.17 -15.84 -20.08
C LYS A 40 14.67 -15.61 -20.16
N TYR A 41 15.48 -16.51 -19.60
CA TYR A 41 16.94 -16.41 -19.68
C TYR A 41 17.45 -16.46 -21.13
N ARG A 42 16.83 -17.27 -21.99
CA ARG A 42 17.16 -17.29 -23.42
C ARG A 42 16.77 -16.00 -24.12
N GLU A 43 15.61 -15.43 -23.78
CA GLU A 43 15.16 -14.15 -24.33
C GLU A 43 16.10 -13.01 -23.93
N ASP A 44 16.51 -12.97 -22.66
CA ASP A 44 17.35 -11.91 -22.09
C ASP A 44 18.83 -12.03 -22.52
N GLU A 45 19.41 -13.23 -22.52
CA GLU A 45 20.86 -13.44 -22.73
C GLU A 45 21.22 -14.13 -24.06
N GLY A 46 20.23 -14.63 -24.82
CA GLY A 46 20.46 -15.38 -26.06
C GLY A 46 21.07 -16.77 -25.88
N GLU A 47 21.45 -17.16 -24.65
CA GLU A 47 22.08 -18.44 -24.35
C GLU A 47 21.05 -19.56 -24.08
N LYS A 48 21.31 -20.77 -24.58
CA LYS A 48 20.49 -21.95 -24.29
C LYS A 48 21.00 -22.65 -23.03
N LEU A 49 20.15 -22.77 -22.01
CA LEU A 49 20.39 -23.68 -20.88
C LEU A 49 19.50 -24.92 -20.93
N SER A 50 20.04 -26.04 -20.45
CA SER A 50 19.26 -27.25 -20.21
C SER A 50 18.41 -27.13 -18.94
N LEU A 51 17.21 -27.73 -18.94
CA LEU A 51 16.33 -27.71 -17.78
C LEU A 51 16.98 -28.40 -16.56
N LYS A 52 17.69 -29.51 -16.80
CA LYS A 52 18.44 -30.26 -15.78
C LYS A 52 19.49 -29.42 -15.04
N GLN A 53 20.15 -28.49 -15.74
CA GLN A 53 21.10 -27.58 -15.11
C GLN A 53 20.40 -26.58 -14.19
N ILE A 54 19.24 -26.06 -14.60
CA ILE A 54 18.42 -25.14 -13.80
C ILE A 54 17.88 -25.87 -12.56
N GLU A 55 17.39 -27.11 -12.71
CA GLU A 55 16.99 -27.97 -11.59
C GLU A 55 18.12 -28.19 -10.59
N THR A 56 19.34 -28.44 -11.08
CA THR A 56 20.52 -28.62 -10.24
C THR A 56 20.81 -27.36 -9.43
N TYR A 57 20.76 -26.17 -10.04
CA TYR A 57 20.95 -24.91 -9.33
C TYR A 57 19.82 -24.63 -8.34
N SER A 58 18.57 -24.86 -8.75
CA SER A 58 17.39 -24.68 -7.91
C SER A 58 17.49 -25.48 -6.61
N SER A 59 17.83 -26.76 -6.72
CA SER A 59 18.00 -27.65 -5.57
C SER A 59 19.24 -27.28 -4.75
N LYS A 60 20.39 -27.07 -5.41
CA LYS A 60 21.66 -26.76 -4.72
C LYS A 60 21.59 -25.47 -3.90
N TYR A 61 20.92 -24.45 -4.41
CA TYR A 61 20.83 -23.13 -3.78
C TYR A 61 19.46 -22.84 -3.19
N SER A 62 18.64 -23.87 -2.95
CA SER A 62 17.35 -23.78 -2.24
C SER A 62 16.39 -22.70 -2.77
N TRP A 63 16.26 -22.57 -4.08
CA TRP A 63 15.52 -21.47 -4.71
C TRP A 63 14.07 -21.37 -4.25
N VAL A 64 13.38 -22.49 -4.05
CA VAL A 64 11.98 -22.51 -3.61
C VAL A 64 11.81 -21.82 -2.26
N LYS A 65 12.64 -22.21 -1.27
CA LYS A 65 12.61 -21.62 0.08
C LYS A 65 12.94 -20.13 0.03
N ARG A 66 13.93 -19.75 -0.76
CA ARG A 66 14.38 -18.36 -0.91
C ARG A 66 13.33 -17.49 -1.61
N ALA A 67 12.69 -18.00 -2.66
CA ALA A 67 11.61 -17.29 -3.35
C ALA A 67 10.40 -17.10 -2.45
N SER A 68 10.01 -18.11 -1.67
CA SER A 68 8.93 -17.99 -0.68
C SER A 68 9.22 -16.90 0.35
N ALA A 69 10.43 -16.90 0.93
CA ALA A 69 10.80 -15.87 1.90
C ALA A 69 10.83 -14.45 1.30
N TYR A 70 11.12 -14.34 0.00
CA TYR A 70 11.03 -13.06 -0.70
C TYR A 70 9.58 -12.62 -0.91
N ASP A 71 8.68 -13.54 -1.26
CA ASP A 71 7.25 -13.24 -1.40
C ASP A 71 6.67 -12.75 -0.07
N ASP A 72 7.01 -13.41 1.03
CA ASP A 72 6.59 -13.02 2.39
C ASP A 72 7.11 -11.61 2.73
N PHE A 73 8.37 -11.33 2.43
CA PHE A 73 8.95 -9.99 2.61
C PHE A 73 8.22 -8.91 1.79
N LEU A 74 7.86 -9.21 0.54
CA LEU A 74 7.10 -8.27 -0.30
C LEU A 74 5.68 -8.06 0.23
N ASP A 75 5.04 -9.11 0.76
CA ASP A 75 3.73 -9.00 1.40
C ASP A 75 3.80 -8.11 2.64
N GLU A 76 4.76 -8.36 3.54
CA GLU A 76 4.98 -7.53 4.73
C GLU A 76 5.19 -6.06 4.36
N LYS A 77 5.99 -5.78 3.32
CA LYS A 77 6.22 -4.41 2.83
C LYS A 77 4.95 -3.77 2.30
N ARG A 78 4.17 -4.49 1.50
CA ARG A 78 2.89 -4.00 0.99
C ARG A 78 1.90 -3.72 2.12
N MET A 79 1.86 -4.58 3.14
CA MET A 79 1.01 -4.34 4.31
C MET A 79 1.46 -3.09 5.05
N GLU A 80 2.75 -2.93 5.31
CA GLU A 80 3.32 -1.74 5.96
C GLU A 80 2.96 -0.45 5.21
N GLU A 81 3.09 -0.46 3.88
CA GLU A 81 2.72 0.69 3.02
C GLU A 81 1.21 0.98 3.05
N ASN A 82 0.38 -0.06 3.01
CA ASN A 82 -1.07 0.09 3.08
C ASN A 82 -1.52 0.66 4.44
N TRP A 83 -0.93 0.18 5.54
CA TRP A 83 -1.19 0.72 6.87
C TRP A 83 -0.84 2.21 6.95
N LYS A 84 0.34 2.61 6.45
CA LYS A 84 0.74 4.03 6.39
C LYS A 84 -0.21 4.86 5.53
N ALA A 85 -0.67 4.32 4.39
CA ALA A 85 -1.61 5.02 3.52
C ALA A 85 -2.97 5.23 4.19
N ILE A 86 -3.47 4.23 4.93
CA ILE A 86 -4.71 4.34 5.72
C ILE A 86 -4.54 5.36 6.84
N GLU A 87 -3.42 5.34 7.56
CA GLU A 87 -3.13 6.30 8.63
C GLU A 87 -3.09 7.74 8.10
N GLU A 88 -2.40 7.98 7.00
CA GLU A 88 -2.31 9.30 6.37
C GLU A 88 -3.68 9.75 5.81
N MET A 89 -4.45 8.84 5.22
CA MET A 89 -5.82 9.12 4.80
C MET A 89 -6.69 9.55 5.97
N ASN A 90 -6.66 8.80 7.09
CA ASN A 90 -7.43 9.10 8.28
C ASN A 90 -7.05 10.46 8.87
N LYS A 91 -5.75 10.77 8.93
CA LYS A 91 -5.26 12.07 9.40
C LYS A 91 -5.81 13.22 8.55
N ARG A 92 -5.67 13.14 7.22
CA ARG A 92 -6.19 14.18 6.31
C ARG A 92 -7.70 14.34 6.44
N GLN A 93 -8.45 13.23 6.50
CA GLN A 93 -9.90 13.28 6.66
C GLN A 93 -10.34 13.90 7.99
N ALA A 94 -9.59 13.67 9.07
CA ALA A 94 -9.84 14.33 10.35
C ALA A 94 -9.60 15.85 10.27
N GLU A 95 -8.51 16.28 9.61
CA GLU A 95 -8.19 17.70 9.41
C GLU A 95 -9.24 18.41 8.53
N ASP A 96 -9.67 17.78 7.44
CA ASP A 96 -10.74 18.27 6.57
C ASP A 96 -12.06 18.39 7.35
N ALA A 97 -12.37 17.39 8.17
CA ALA A 97 -13.56 17.39 9.02
C ALA A 97 -13.56 18.53 10.04
N ILE A 98 -12.42 18.82 10.68
CA ILE A 98 -12.26 20.00 11.57
C ILE A 98 -12.48 21.30 10.80
N THR A 99 -11.97 21.38 9.57
CA THR A 99 -12.16 22.56 8.71
C THR A 99 -13.63 22.79 8.38
N VAL A 100 -14.35 21.71 8.05
CA VAL A 100 -15.81 21.75 7.81
C VAL A 100 -16.55 22.21 9.07
N GLN A 101 -16.22 21.67 10.25
CA GLN A 101 -16.80 22.10 11.52
C GLN A 101 -16.56 23.59 11.78
N THR A 102 -15.33 24.06 11.57
CA THR A 102 -14.94 25.47 11.81
C THR A 102 -15.73 26.42 10.92
N LYS A 103 -15.85 26.11 9.62
CA LYS A 103 -16.65 26.91 8.68
C LYS A 103 -18.13 26.91 9.03
N ALA A 104 -18.69 25.75 9.39
CA ALA A 104 -20.08 25.67 9.82
C ALA A 104 -20.36 26.49 11.09
N LEU A 105 -19.42 26.51 12.04
CA LEU A 105 -19.53 27.37 13.23
C LEU A 105 -19.40 28.86 12.90
N GLN A 106 -18.57 29.22 11.93
CA GLN A 106 -18.48 30.60 11.43
C GLN A 106 -19.80 31.02 10.77
N ASP A 107 -20.34 30.20 9.88
CA ASP A 107 -21.63 30.45 9.24
C ASP A 107 -22.73 30.65 10.28
N LEU A 108 -22.80 29.78 11.30
CA LEU A 108 -23.76 29.90 12.41
C LEU A 108 -23.67 31.24 13.15
N LYS A 109 -22.45 31.76 13.37
CA LYS A 109 -22.22 33.06 14.02
C LYS A 109 -22.60 34.24 13.11
N GLU A 110 -22.46 34.07 11.80
CA GLU A 110 -22.72 35.12 10.82
C GLU A 110 -24.18 35.16 10.34
N VAL A 111 -25.01 34.16 10.68
CA VAL A 111 -26.44 34.15 10.26
C VAL A 111 -27.25 35.35 10.80
N ASP A 112 -26.79 36.01 11.86
CA ASP A 112 -27.49 37.18 12.42
C ASP A 112 -27.35 38.45 11.57
N TYR A 113 -26.48 38.47 10.56
CA TYR A 113 -26.41 39.54 9.57
C TYR A 113 -27.34 39.22 8.39
N SER A 114 -28.62 39.59 8.54
CA SER A 114 -29.60 39.59 7.44
C SER A 114 -29.16 40.55 6.34
N SER A 115 -28.51 40.04 5.28
CA SER A 115 -28.30 40.79 4.03
C SER A 115 -29.25 40.32 2.94
N GLU A 116 -29.79 41.27 2.16
CA GLU A 116 -30.70 41.04 1.03
C GLU A 116 -30.06 40.19 -0.10
N GLU A 117 -28.76 39.91 -0.04
CA GLU A 117 -28.03 39.06 -0.99
C GLU A 117 -28.32 37.56 -0.86
N PHE A 118 -28.79 37.09 0.29
CA PHE A 118 -29.00 35.65 0.52
C PHE A 118 -30.42 35.21 0.12
N LYS A 119 -30.50 34.23 -0.80
CA LYS A 119 -31.77 33.62 -1.26
C LYS A 119 -32.47 32.75 -0.20
N ALA A 120 -31.75 32.30 0.83
CA ALA A 120 -32.27 31.41 1.87
C ALA A 120 -32.63 32.18 3.15
N SER A 121 -33.70 31.77 3.85
CA SER A 121 -34.06 32.37 5.12
C SER A 121 -32.96 32.15 6.18
N PRO A 122 -32.82 33.04 7.18
CA PRO A 122 -31.87 32.86 8.28
C PRO A 122 -32.03 31.52 9.00
N GLU A 123 -33.27 31.06 9.21
CA GLU A 123 -33.54 29.75 9.81
C GLU A 123 -33.01 28.60 8.93
N GLY A 124 -33.27 28.64 7.62
CA GLY A 124 -32.76 27.64 6.68
C GLY A 124 -31.22 27.60 6.65
N ARG A 125 -30.56 28.75 6.73
CA ARG A 125 -29.09 28.83 6.83
C ARG A 125 -28.58 28.23 8.13
N ARG A 126 -29.21 28.52 9.28
CA ARG A 126 -28.86 27.91 10.59
C ARG A 126 -28.98 26.39 10.54
N THR A 127 -30.08 25.86 10.00
CA THR A 127 -30.28 24.42 9.88
C THR A 127 -29.23 23.77 8.97
N ALA A 128 -28.90 24.39 7.84
CA ALA A 128 -27.88 23.88 6.92
C ALA A 128 -26.48 23.86 7.56
N ALA A 129 -26.11 24.93 8.27
CA ALA A 129 -24.84 25.02 8.97
C ALA A 129 -24.74 24.00 10.13
N ALA A 130 -25.81 23.83 10.92
CA ALA A 130 -25.85 22.81 11.98
C ALA A 130 -25.66 21.39 11.43
N ARG A 131 -26.34 21.03 10.34
CA ARG A 131 -26.16 19.73 9.66
C ARG A 131 -24.74 19.54 9.14
N THR A 132 -24.16 20.59 8.56
CA THR A 132 -22.78 20.56 8.05
C THR A 132 -21.79 20.33 9.18
N TRP A 133 -21.99 20.97 10.33
CA TRP A 133 -21.19 20.76 11.53
C TRP A 133 -21.30 19.31 12.03
N GLU A 134 -22.51 18.76 12.14
CA GLU A 134 -22.72 17.36 12.55
C GLU A 134 -22.02 16.35 11.64
N ILE A 135 -22.04 16.58 10.31
CA ILE A 135 -21.31 15.75 9.35
C ILE A 135 -19.81 15.82 9.61
N GLY A 136 -19.28 17.03 9.83
CA GLY A 136 -17.88 17.22 10.18
C GLY A 136 -17.50 16.47 11.46
N VAL A 137 -18.29 16.60 12.53
CA VAL A 137 -18.06 15.87 13.79
C VAL A 137 -18.05 14.36 13.57
N ARG A 138 -19.04 13.83 12.83
CA ARG A 138 -19.14 12.40 12.54
C ARG A 138 -17.92 11.89 11.76
N ASN A 139 -17.51 12.63 10.73
CA ASN A 139 -16.36 12.26 9.90
C ASN A 139 -15.04 12.30 10.68
N GLU A 140 -14.85 13.30 11.55
CA GLU A 140 -13.68 13.36 12.41
C GLU A 140 -13.63 12.15 13.36
N ARG A 141 -14.77 11.83 14.01
CA ARG A 141 -14.85 10.69 14.93
C ARG A 141 -14.55 9.37 14.22
N LEU A 142 -15.13 9.16 13.04
CA LEU A 142 -14.88 7.97 12.21
C LEU A 142 -13.40 7.85 11.83
N ALA A 143 -12.80 8.94 11.32
CA ALA A 143 -11.39 8.96 10.93
C ALA A 143 -10.44 8.67 12.10
N ARG A 144 -10.83 9.05 13.33
CA ARG A 144 -10.07 8.80 14.56
C ARG A 144 -10.41 7.47 15.24
N GLY A 145 -11.32 6.67 14.69
CA GLY A 145 -11.75 5.39 15.29
C GLY A 145 -12.61 5.53 16.56
N ALA A 146 -13.25 6.69 16.76
CA ALA A 146 -14.20 6.91 17.84
C ALA A 146 -15.62 6.47 17.42
N ALA A 147 -16.42 5.97 18.38
CA ALA A 147 -17.82 5.61 18.13
C ALA A 147 -18.64 6.82 17.65
N THR A 148 -19.56 6.60 16.70
CA THR A 148 -20.48 7.63 16.16
C THR A 148 -21.79 7.66 16.90
#